data_AF-A0A7V9TML0-F1
#
_entry.id   AF-A0A7V9TML0-F1
#
_cell.length_a   1.000
_cell.length_b   1.000
_cell.length_c   1.000
_cell.angle_alpha   90.00
_cell.angle_beta   90.00
_cell.angle_gamma   90.00
#
_symmetry.space_group_name_H-M   'P 1'
#
loop_
_entity.id
_entity.type
_entity.pdbx_description
1 polymer ?
#
loop_
_entity_poly.entity_id
_entity_poly.type
_entity_poly.pdbx_seq_one_letter_code
_entity_poly.pdbx_strand_id
1 'polypeptide(L)' 'MEKLSRRQTEIAERIAKGMSDKLIAHDLALSIHTVRAHIRAGAECIPGPSSPRHRLMLFFIQLAADKLDEDESGGEEFG' A
#
# COMPACT_ATOMS: atom_id res chain seq x y z
N MET A 1 11.24 6.71 8.56
CA MET A 1 10.56 5.65 7.79
C MET A 1 10.76 6.00 6.33
N GLU A 2 11.45 5.19 5.54
CA GLU A 2 11.59 5.47 4.10
C GLU A 2 10.22 5.35 3.43
N LYS A 3 9.90 6.32 2.57
CA LYS A 3 8.63 6.37 1.87
C LYS A 3 8.64 5.32 0.76
N LEU A 4 7.58 4.52 0.68
CA LEU A 4 7.40 3.59 -0.44
C LEU A 4 7.45 4.34 -1.77
N SER A 5 8.12 3.76 -2.77
CA SER A 5 8.04 4.26 -4.14
C SER A 5 6.62 4.15 -4.68
N ARG A 6 6.29 4.95 -5.70
CA ARG A 6 4.97 4.92 -6.36
C ARG A 6 4.55 3.50 -6.73
N ARG A 7 5.48 2.70 -7.25
CA ARG A 7 5.21 1.32 -7.66
C ARG A 7 4.94 0.38 -6.49
N GLN A 8 5.66 0.54 -5.39
CA GLN A 8 5.41 -0.23 -4.17
C GLN A 8 4.07 0.15 -3.54
N THR A 9 3.68 1.42 -3.59
CA THR A 9 2.36 1.89 -3.14
C THR A 9 1.22 1.31 -3.99
N GLU A 10 1.35 1.32 -5.32
CA GLU A 10 0.37 0.70 -6.23
C GLU A 10 0.19 -0.81 -5.96
N ILE A 11 1.28 -1.51 -5.63
CA ILE A 11 1.26 -2.92 -5.25
C ILE A 11 0.61 -3.10 -3.87
N ALA A 12 0.96 -2.27 -2.88
CA ALA A 12 0.39 -2.31 -1.53
C ALA A 12 -1.13 -2.10 -1.55
N GLU A 13 -1.63 -1.17 -2.36
CA GLU A 13 -3.06 -0.93 -2.58
C GLU A 13 -3.78 -2.19 -3.07
N ARG A 14 -3.22 -2.88 -4.07
CA ARG A 14 -3.82 -4.10 -4.61
C ARG A 14 -3.75 -5.27 -3.64
N ILE A 15 -2.69 -5.34 -2.82
CA ILE A 15 -2.58 -6.30 -1.73
C ILE A 15 -3.70 -6.05 -0.70
N ALA A 16 -3.93 -4.79 -0.32
CA ALA A 16 -5.01 -4.41 0.60
C ALA A 16 -6.41 -4.74 0.03
N LYS A 17 -6.57 -4.65 -1.29
CA LYS A 17 -7.77 -5.13 -2.02
C LYS A 17 -7.87 -6.67 -2.12
N GLY A 18 -6.94 -7.42 -1.53
CA GLY A 18 -6.94 -8.88 -1.53
C GLY A 18 -6.42 -9.54 -2.81
N MET A 19 -5.83 -8.79 -3.74
CA MET A 19 -5.35 -9.34 -5.02
C MET A 19 -4.12 -10.23 -4.85
N SER A 20 -4.11 -11.40 -5.51
CA SER A 20 -2.93 -12.27 -5.55
C SER A 20 -1.79 -11.68 -6.40
N ASP A 21 -0.55 -12.12 -6.17
CA ASP A 21 0.62 -11.65 -6.94
C ASP A 21 0.43 -11.82 -8.47
N LYS A 22 -0.29 -12.86 -8.91
CA LYS A 22 -0.62 -13.09 -10.33
C LYS A 22 -1.58 -12.03 -10.87
N LEU A 23 -2.62 -11.68 -10.11
CA LEU A 23 -3.57 -10.64 -10.50
C LEU A 23 -2.90 -9.26 -10.50
N ILE A 24 -2.05 -8.98 -9.51
CA ILE A 24 -1.27 -7.74 -9.45
C ILE A 24 -0.33 -7.64 -10.66
N ALA A 25 0.36 -8.73 -10.98
CA ALA A 25 1.26 -8.79 -12.13
C ALA A 25 0.51 -8.51 -13.44
N HIS A 26 -0.66 -9.13 -13.63
CA HIS A 26 -1.51 -8.89 -14.79
C HIS A 26 -2.00 -7.44 -14.84
N ASP A 27 -2.58 -6.93 -13.75
CA ASP A 27 -3.16 -5.59 -13.68
C ASP A 27 -2.12 -4.47 -13.89
N LEU A 28 -0.90 -4.69 -13.40
CA LEU A 28 0.19 -3.74 -13.51
C LEU A 28 1.08 -3.94 -14.74
N ALA A 29 0.79 -4.92 -15.60
CA ALA A 29 1.64 -5.31 -16.72
C ALA A 29 3.11 -5.60 -16.29
N LEU A 30 3.26 -6.38 -15.22
CA LEU A 30 4.55 -6.81 -14.66
C LEU A 30 4.70 -8.33 -14.69
N SER A 31 5.93 -8.81 -14.49
CA SER A 31 6.15 -10.21 -14.13
C SER A 31 5.80 -10.46 -12.66
N ILE A 32 5.36 -11.68 -12.33
CA ILE A 32 5.14 -12.10 -10.93
C ILE A 32 6.43 -11.95 -10.10
N HIS A 33 7.59 -12.24 -10.71
CA HIS A 33 8.89 -12.07 -10.07
C HIS A 33 9.15 -10.62 -9.67
N THR A 34 8.87 -9.67 -10.57
CA THR A 34 8.99 -8.22 -10.32
C THR A 34 8.06 -7.77 -9.20
N VAL A 35 6.82 -8.27 -9.16
CA VAL A 35 5.89 -7.97 -8.06
C VAL A 35 6.46 -8.43 -6.72
N ARG A 36 6.96 -9.67 -6.64
CA ARG A 36 7.55 -10.23 -5.41
C ARG A 36 8.81 -9.47 -4.98
N ALA A 37 9.62 -8.99 -5.92
CA ALA A 37 10.79 -8.17 -5.63
C ALA A 37 10.38 -6.83 -5.00
N HIS A 38 9.39 -6.14 -5.59
CA HIS A 38 8.86 -4.91 -5.01
C HIS A 38 8.22 -5.12 -3.65
N ILE A 39 7.52 -6.24 -3.42
CA ILE A 39 6.95 -6.58 -2.11
C ILE A 39 8.05 -6.71 -1.06
N ARG A 40 9.16 -7.40 -1.37
CA ARG A 40 10.28 -7.55 -0.43
C ARG A 40 10.92 -6.20 -0.12
N ALA A 41 11.33 -5.46 -1.16
CA ALA A 41 11.97 -4.17 -1.00
C ALA A 41 11.07 -3.16 -0.26
N GLY A 42 9.78 -3.13 -0.56
CA GLY A 42 8.84 -2.22 0.13
C GLY A 42 8.66 -2.59 1.60
N ALA A 43 8.68 -3.88 1.92
CA ALA A 43 8.57 -4.35 3.29
C ALA A 43 9.85 -4.17 4.12
N GLU A 44 11.00 -3.87 3.52
CA GLU A 44 12.22 -3.49 4.26
C GLU A 44 12.10 -2.09 4.85
N CYS A 45 11.32 -1.21 4.20
CA CYS A 45 11.03 0.13 4.71
C CYS A 45 10.06 0.13 5.90
N ILE A 46 9.37 -1.00 6.15
CA ILE A 46 8.32 -1.13 7.17
C ILE A 46 8.79 -2.13 8.24
N PRO A 47 9.12 -1.68 9.46
CA PRO A 47 9.50 -2.57 10.54
C PRO A 47 8.31 -3.43 11.01
N GLY A 48 8.58 -4.68 11.38
CA GLY A 48 7.59 -5.56 12.01
C GLY A 48 7.87 -7.05 11.78
N PRO A 49 7.37 -7.93 12.67
CA PRO A 49 7.60 -9.37 12.57
C PRO A 49 6.78 -10.06 11.48
N SER A 50 5.79 -9.37 10.90
CA SER A 50 4.86 -9.95 9.93
C SER A 50 5.50 -10.21 8.57
N SER A 51 4.86 -11.05 7.76
CA SER A 51 5.32 -11.34 6.40
C SER A 51 5.40 -10.05 5.55
N PRO A 52 6.33 -9.97 4.56
CA PRO A 52 6.51 -8.77 3.74
C PRO A 52 5.20 -8.23 3.14
N ARG A 53 4.37 -9.13 2.61
CA ARG A 53 3.06 -8.82 2.05
C ARG A 53 2.12 -8.23 3.08
N HIS A 54 2.08 -8.81 4.28
CA HIS A 54 1.23 -8.31 5.36
C HIS A 54 1.69 -6.94 5.88
N ARG A 55 3.01 -6.69 5.94
CA ARG A 55 3.54 -5.36 6.30
C ARG A 55 3.10 -4.28 5.32
N LEU A 56 3.18 -4.54 4.02
CA LEU A 56 2.68 -3.63 2.98
C LEU A 56 1.17 -3.40 3.07
N MET A 57 0.40 -4.45 3.36
CA MET A 57 -1.05 -4.36 3.57
C MET A 57 -1.38 -3.43 4.74
N LEU A 58 -0.77 -3.66 5.91
CA LEU A 58 -0.99 -2.84 7.11
C LEU A 58 -0.58 -1.39 6.88
N PHE A 59 0.57 -1.16 6.25
CA PHE A 59 1.04 0.18 5.92
C PHE A 59 0.04 0.94 5.05
N PHE A 60 -0.53 0.28 4.03
CA PHE A 60 -1.53 0.92 3.18
C PHE A 60 -2.83 1.24 3.94
N ILE A 61 -3.31 0.32 4.78
CA ILE A 61 -4.51 0.55 5.60
C ILE A 61 -4.31 1.72 6.57
N GLN A 62 -3.15 1.78 7.24
CA GLN A 62 -2.82 2.89 8.14
C GLN A 62 -2.75 4.22 7.37
N LEU A 63 -2.07 4.24 6.22
CA LEU A 63 -1.99 5.43 5.37
C LEU A 63 -3.37 5.87 4.86
N ALA A 64 -4.28 4.93 4.59
CA ALA A 64 -5.65 5.24 4.19
C ALA A 64 -6.48 5.78 5.36
N ALA A 65 -6.28 5.25 6.57
CA ALA A 65 -6.92 5.76 7.78
C ALA A 65 -6.50 7.21 8.06
N ASP A 66 -5.21 7.51 8.00
CA ASP A 66 -4.69 8.87 8.23
C ASP A 66 -5.31 9.91 7.25
N LYS A 67 -5.74 9.49 6.06
CA LYS A 67 -6.41 10.38 5.09
C LYS A 67 -7.89 10.60 5.37
N LEU A 68 -8.56 9.66 6.04
CA LEU A 68 -9.97 9.81 6.39
C LEU A 68 -10.16 10.82 7.52
N ASP A 69 -9.15 11.03 8.37
CA ASP A 69 -9.16 12.05 9.42
C ASP A 69 -9.00 13.49 8.88
N GLU A 70 -8.48 13.69 7.66
CA GLU A 70 -8.30 15.03 7.08
C GLU A 70 -9.57 15.61 6.41
N ASP A 71 -10.56 14.77 6.10
CA ASP A 71 -11.78 15.18 5.36
C ASP A 71 -12.94 15.64 6.28
N GLU A 72 -12.81 15.64 7.61
CA GLU A 72 -13.87 16.09 8.54
C GLU A 72 -13.78 17.57 9.00
N SER A 73 -12.85 18.40 8.48
CA SER A 73 -12.68 19.81 8.94
C SER A 73 -13.14 20.88 7.93
N GLY A 74 -14.03 20.57 7.00
CA GLY A 74 -14.29 21.41 5.82
C GLY A 74 -15.76 21.74 5.53
N GLY A 75 -16.62 21.94 6.53
CA GLY A 75 -17.99 22.35 6.22
C GLY A 75 -18.79 22.79 7.43
N GLU A 76 -18.73 24.09 7.74
CA GLU A 76 -19.88 24.91 8.18
C GLU A 76 -19.39 26.34 8.50
N GLU A 77 -19.48 27.24 7.52
CA GLU A 77 -19.74 28.66 7.80
C GLU A 77 -20.80 29.14 6.80
N PHE A 78 -22.06 29.00 7.20
CA PHE A 78 -23.15 29.85 6.72
C PHE A 78 -23.06 31.17 7.51
N GLY A 79 -22.82 32.28 6.80
CA GLY A 79 -22.87 33.64 7.32
C GLY A 79 -23.13 34.63 6.20
#